data_AF-A0A9D1JPA3-F1
#
_entry.id   AF-A0A9D1JPA3-F1
#
_cell.length_a   1.000
_cell.length_b   1.000
_cell.length_c   1.000
_cell.angle_alpha   90.00
_cell.angle_beta   90.00
_cell.angle_gamma   90.00
#
_symmetry.space_group_name_H-M   'P 1'
#
loop_
_entity.id
_entity.type
_entity.pdbx_description
1 polymer ?
#
loop_
_entity_poly.entity_id
_entity_poly.type
_entity_poly.pdbx_seq_one_letter_code
_entity_poly.pdbx_strand_id
1 'polypeptide(L)'
;VDWLAKAIDKLKEDIKQYHLGRDYLYDGAKYFHRAFERYRDKEWDYSYKLFFKPIVKNERRKAFMGTELISISNYVDDYFYCCVEKHDTDKIQGDPMPPIDYLWESQNLASIEESVVCGWLMEIIETITVIIHNKTINREDDLFHEDATDEYAETFEDKYYDTVRALYYTYCV
;
A
#
# COMPACT_ATOMS: atom_id res chain seq x y z
N VAL A 1 10.04 -10.46 17.70
CA VAL A 1 10.60 -10.51 16.34
C VAL A 1 9.99 -11.62 15.49
N ASP A 2 9.51 -12.73 16.07
CA ASP A 2 8.84 -13.83 15.32
C ASP A 2 7.49 -13.44 14.70
N TRP A 3 6.70 -12.57 15.35
CA TRP A 3 5.36 -12.22 14.87
C TRP A 3 5.36 -11.37 13.59
N LEU A 4 6.30 -10.42 13.45
CA LEU A 4 6.34 -9.51 12.29
C LEU A 4 6.68 -10.27 11.01
N ALA A 5 7.63 -11.22 11.09
CA ALA A 5 7.93 -12.11 9.97
C ALA A 5 6.70 -12.93 9.55
N LYS A 6 5.96 -13.49 10.52
CA LYS A 6 4.71 -14.22 10.25
C LYS A 6 3.62 -13.34 9.63
N ALA A 7 3.50 -12.08 10.08
CA ALA A 7 2.57 -11.12 9.50
C ALA A 7 2.94 -10.79 8.04
N ILE A 8 4.23 -10.60 7.75
CA ILE A 8 4.73 -10.40 6.39
C ILE A 8 4.46 -11.63 5.53
N ASP A 9 4.65 -12.85 6.06
CA ASP A 9 4.35 -14.08 5.32
C ASP A 9 2.86 -14.19 4.98
N LYS A 10 1.96 -13.85 5.91
CA LYS A 10 0.51 -13.77 5.64
C LYS A 10 0.18 -12.70 4.60
N LEU A 11 0.78 -11.51 4.68
CA LEU A 11 0.62 -10.49 3.64
C LEU A 11 1.07 -11.01 2.25
N LYS A 12 2.14 -11.80 2.18
CA LYS A 12 2.58 -12.41 0.92
C LYS A 12 1.56 -13.41 0.38
N GLU A 13 0.89 -14.16 1.25
CA GLU A 13 -0.22 -15.04 0.88
C GLU A 13 -1.38 -14.23 0.28
N ASP A 14 -1.75 -13.10 0.90
CA ASP A 14 -2.79 -12.21 0.40
C ASP A 14 -2.41 -11.55 -0.94
N ILE A 15 -1.17 -11.07 -1.08
CA ILE A 15 -0.65 -10.53 -2.35
C ILE A 15 -0.83 -11.55 -3.48
N LYS A 16 -0.56 -12.83 -3.19
CA LYS A 16 -0.75 -13.91 -4.16
C LYS A 16 -2.22 -14.21 -4.40
N GLN A 17 -3.04 -14.30 -3.35
CA GLN A 17 -4.47 -14.61 -3.43
C GLN A 17 -5.24 -13.56 -4.23
N TYR A 18 -4.94 -12.29 -4.02
CA TYR A 18 -5.60 -11.16 -4.68
C TYR A 18 -4.91 -10.71 -5.97
N HIS A 19 -3.87 -11.44 -6.41
CA HIS A 19 -3.12 -11.15 -7.63
C HIS A 19 -2.55 -9.71 -7.68
N LEU A 20 -1.98 -9.23 -6.57
CA LEU A 20 -1.56 -7.82 -6.43
C LEU A 20 -0.19 -7.51 -7.07
N GLY A 21 0.50 -8.52 -7.57
CA GLY A 21 1.74 -8.40 -8.36
C GLY A 21 2.78 -9.43 -7.96
N ARG A 22 4.03 -9.21 -8.38
CA ARG A 22 5.16 -10.05 -7.99
C ARG A 22 5.54 -9.87 -6.51
N ASP A 23 6.21 -10.88 -5.96
CA ASP A 23 6.75 -10.82 -4.60
C ASP A 23 8.00 -9.93 -4.54
N TYR A 24 7.79 -8.65 -4.20
CA TYR A 24 8.86 -7.72 -3.88
C TYR A 24 9.19 -7.67 -2.37
N LEU A 25 8.57 -8.54 -1.56
CA LEU A 25 8.86 -8.78 -0.13
C LEU A 25 9.86 -9.95 0.04
N TYR A 26 10.68 -10.20 -0.97
CA TYR A 26 11.74 -11.19 -0.96
C TYR A 26 12.85 -10.83 0.05
N ASP A 27 13.74 -11.78 0.34
CA ASP A 27 14.81 -11.65 1.35
C ASP A 27 14.27 -11.17 2.73
N GLY A 28 13.09 -11.64 3.12
CA GLY A 28 12.44 -11.25 4.38
C GLY A 28 12.05 -9.77 4.41
N ALA A 29 11.47 -9.25 3.31
CA ALA A 29 11.10 -7.84 3.16
C ALA A 29 12.24 -6.85 3.48
N LYS A 30 13.46 -7.14 3.02
CA LYS A 30 14.66 -6.36 3.37
C LYS A 30 14.52 -4.83 3.23
N TYR A 31 13.80 -4.34 2.22
CA TYR A 31 13.64 -2.89 2.00
C TYR A 31 12.70 -2.26 3.02
N PHE A 32 11.70 -3.00 3.52
CA PHE A 32 10.85 -2.55 4.60
C PHE A 32 11.68 -2.32 5.88
N HIS A 33 12.48 -3.31 6.27
CA HIS A 33 13.35 -3.18 7.46
C HIS A 33 14.44 -2.13 7.28
N ARG A 34 15.06 -2.05 6.09
CA ARG A 34 16.09 -1.04 5.80
C ARG A 34 15.57 0.39 5.85
N ALA A 35 14.28 0.62 5.61
CA ALA A 35 13.66 1.92 5.76
C ALA A 35 13.93 2.49 7.18
N PHE A 36 13.68 1.68 8.21
CA PHE A 36 13.96 2.04 9.59
C PHE A 36 15.46 1.97 9.91
N GLU A 37 16.14 0.89 9.55
CA GLU A 37 17.55 0.68 9.94
C GLU A 37 18.52 1.72 9.37
N ARG A 38 18.22 2.28 8.20
CA ARG A 38 19.15 3.15 7.45
C ARG A 38 18.62 4.54 7.18
N TYR A 39 17.30 4.71 7.15
CA TYR A 39 16.67 5.92 6.64
C TYR A 39 15.62 6.50 7.58
N ARG A 40 15.57 6.09 8.86
CA ARG A 40 14.57 6.53 9.84
C ARG A 40 14.33 8.04 9.90
N ASP A 41 15.40 8.84 9.81
CA ASP A 41 15.33 10.31 9.90
C ASP A 41 14.93 11.00 8.58
N LYS A 42 14.67 10.24 7.51
CA LYS A 42 14.29 10.79 6.21
C LYS A 42 12.83 11.25 6.27
N GLU A 43 12.56 12.41 5.68
CA GLU A 43 11.21 12.97 5.56
C GLU A 43 10.28 12.05 4.77
N TRP A 44 9.03 11.94 5.24
CA TRP A 44 7.97 11.17 4.61
C TRP A 44 7.12 12.04 3.67
N ASP A 45 7.02 11.64 2.39
CA ASP A 45 6.25 12.39 1.40
C ASP A 45 5.45 11.53 0.41
N TYR A 46 5.28 10.22 0.65
CA TYR A 46 4.77 9.27 -0.36
C TYR A 46 3.24 9.17 -0.42
N SER A 47 2.53 9.26 0.72
CA SER A 47 1.08 8.93 0.82
C SER A 47 0.19 9.69 -0.17
N TYR A 48 0.59 10.91 -0.53
CA TYR A 48 -0.21 11.81 -1.36
C TYR A 48 0.34 11.99 -2.78
N LYS A 49 1.38 11.24 -3.18
CA LYS A 49 1.98 11.40 -4.51
C LYS A 49 1.04 10.87 -5.60
N LEU A 50 0.60 11.78 -6.47
CA LEU A 50 -0.36 11.49 -7.54
C LEU A 50 0.38 11.08 -8.82
N PHE A 51 0.68 9.79 -8.96
CA PHE A 51 1.44 9.26 -10.10
C PHE A 51 0.69 8.24 -10.95
N PHE A 52 -0.43 7.70 -10.46
CA PHE A 52 -1.08 6.55 -11.06
C PHE A 52 -2.29 6.96 -11.88
N LYS A 53 -2.50 6.32 -13.02
CA LYS A 53 -3.75 6.50 -13.78
C LYS A 53 -4.85 5.68 -13.09
N PRO A 54 -6.05 6.25 -12.89
CA PRO A 54 -7.15 5.54 -12.27
C PRO A 54 -7.65 4.42 -13.18
N ILE A 55 -8.12 3.33 -12.58
CA ILE A 55 -8.69 2.18 -13.30
C ILE A 55 -10.01 2.58 -13.98
N VAL A 56 -10.83 3.34 -13.26
CA VAL A 56 -12.10 3.87 -13.75
C VAL A 56 -11.98 5.37 -13.97
N LYS A 57 -12.39 5.86 -15.16
CA LYS A 57 -12.30 7.28 -15.47
C LYS A 57 -13.25 8.08 -14.61
N ASN A 58 -12.74 9.12 -13.96
CA ASN A 58 -13.56 10.10 -13.26
C ASN A 58 -13.31 11.50 -13.83
N GLU A 59 -14.13 11.91 -14.80
CA GLU A 59 -14.05 13.22 -15.45
C GLU A 59 -14.19 14.38 -14.45
N ARG A 60 -14.90 14.17 -13.33
CA ARG A 60 -15.07 15.19 -12.30
C ARG A 60 -13.79 15.42 -11.49
N ARG A 61 -12.95 14.38 -11.32
CA ARG A 61 -11.68 14.47 -10.57
C ARG A 61 -10.73 15.46 -11.23
N LYS A 62 -10.57 15.41 -12.55
CA LYS A 62 -9.73 16.36 -13.30
C LYS A 62 -10.21 17.80 -13.12
N ALA A 63 -11.51 18.02 -13.23
CA ALA A 63 -12.10 19.35 -13.12
C ALA A 63 -11.89 19.98 -11.72
N PHE A 64 -11.87 19.16 -10.66
CA PHE A 64 -11.73 19.63 -9.28
C PHE A 64 -10.27 19.68 -8.80
N MET A 65 -9.46 18.66 -9.10
CA MET A 65 -8.10 18.50 -8.57
C MET A 65 -7.01 19.00 -9.53
N GLY A 66 -7.36 19.39 -10.76
CA GLY A 66 -6.39 19.78 -11.79
C GLY A 66 -5.54 18.64 -12.36
N THR A 67 -5.73 17.41 -11.87
CA THR A 67 -5.04 16.20 -12.34
C THR A 67 -5.99 15.02 -12.41
N GLU A 68 -5.74 14.12 -13.36
CA GLU A 68 -6.40 12.81 -13.44
C GLU A 68 -5.69 11.75 -12.61
N LEU A 69 -4.44 12.01 -12.19
CA LEU A 69 -3.62 11.05 -11.47
C LEU A 69 -4.08 10.88 -10.02
N ILE A 70 -3.85 9.67 -9.49
CA ILE A 70 -4.20 9.27 -8.14
C ILE A 70 -2.98 8.75 -7.39
N SER A 71 -3.10 8.68 -6.06
CA SER A 71 -2.14 8.01 -5.20
C SER A 71 -2.19 6.49 -5.38
N ILE A 72 -1.13 5.81 -4.95
CA ILE A 72 -1.10 4.35 -4.95
C ILE A 72 -2.20 3.76 -4.07
N SER A 73 -2.51 4.41 -2.94
CA SER A 73 -3.61 4.01 -2.05
C SER A 73 -4.95 3.95 -2.78
N ASN A 74 -5.31 5.02 -3.50
CA ASN A 74 -6.52 5.04 -4.32
C ASN A 74 -6.48 4.01 -5.46
N TYR A 75 -5.32 3.75 -6.05
CA TYR A 75 -5.20 2.75 -7.11
C TYR A 75 -5.41 1.33 -6.58
N VAL A 76 -4.87 1.00 -5.41
CA VAL A 76 -5.05 -0.30 -4.76
C VAL A 76 -6.53 -0.48 -4.40
N ASP A 77 -7.19 0.54 -3.84
CA ASP A 77 -8.62 0.48 -3.53
C ASP A 77 -9.48 0.26 -4.79
N ASP A 78 -9.23 1.04 -5.85
CA ASP A 78 -9.86 0.85 -7.16
C ASP A 78 -9.63 -0.58 -7.69
N TYR A 79 -8.42 -1.14 -7.51
CA TYR A 79 -8.07 -2.49 -7.97
C TYR A 79 -8.84 -3.56 -7.19
N PHE A 80 -8.94 -3.44 -5.87
CA PHE A 80 -9.76 -4.35 -5.07
C PHE A 80 -11.23 -4.29 -5.51
N TYR A 81 -11.79 -3.09 -5.61
CA TYR A 81 -13.19 -2.91 -6.00
C TYR A 81 -13.50 -3.48 -7.40
N CYS A 82 -12.69 -3.12 -8.40
CA CYS A 82 -12.97 -3.46 -9.79
C CYS A 82 -12.46 -4.85 -10.19
N CYS A 83 -11.24 -5.20 -9.77
CA CYS A 83 -10.52 -6.36 -10.27
C CYS A 83 -10.65 -7.58 -9.35
N VAL A 84 -10.70 -7.39 -8.03
CA VAL A 84 -10.86 -8.48 -7.07
C VAL A 84 -12.33 -8.79 -6.83
N GLU A 85 -13.14 -7.78 -6.49
CA GLU A 85 -14.56 -7.92 -6.16
C GLU A 85 -15.48 -7.92 -7.40
N LYS A 86 -14.93 -7.58 -8.57
CA LYS A 86 -15.63 -7.57 -9.87
C LYS A 86 -16.79 -6.57 -9.94
N HIS A 87 -16.69 -5.44 -9.24
CA HIS A 87 -17.62 -4.32 -9.40
C HIS A 87 -17.28 -3.47 -10.62
N ASP A 88 -18.29 -2.82 -11.22
CA ASP A 88 -18.12 -1.82 -12.28
C ASP A 88 -17.18 -2.24 -13.45
N THR A 89 -17.15 -3.54 -13.75
CA THR A 89 -16.24 -4.11 -14.77
C THR A 89 -16.43 -3.52 -16.17
N ASP A 90 -17.63 -3.00 -16.46
CA ASP A 90 -17.95 -2.29 -17.71
C ASP A 90 -17.30 -0.89 -17.81
N LYS A 91 -16.84 -0.34 -16.67
CA LYS A 91 -16.21 0.99 -16.60
C LYS A 91 -14.68 0.94 -16.56
N ILE A 92 -14.10 -0.27 -16.43
CA ILE A 92 -12.65 -0.47 -16.42
C ILE A 92 -12.06 -0.05 -17.76
N GLN A 93 -11.00 0.75 -17.72
CA GLN A 93 -10.26 1.14 -18.92
C GLN A 93 -9.04 0.25 -19.13
N GLY A 94 -9.01 -0.45 -20.26
CA GLY A 94 -7.88 -1.30 -20.62
C GLY A 94 -7.73 -2.51 -19.69
N ASP A 95 -6.50 -2.95 -19.50
CA ASP A 95 -6.15 -4.04 -18.59
C ASP A 95 -5.38 -3.47 -17.37
N PRO A 96 -6.01 -3.36 -16.19
CA PRO A 96 -5.36 -2.83 -15.00
C PRO A 96 -4.19 -3.70 -14.56
N MET A 97 -3.01 -3.10 -14.43
CA MET A 97 -1.83 -3.78 -13.92
C MET A 97 -1.99 -4.05 -12.40
N PRO A 98 -1.53 -5.20 -11.88
CA PRO A 98 -1.48 -5.42 -10.44
C PRO A 98 -0.76 -4.27 -9.70
N PRO A 99 -1.28 -3.78 -8.56
CA PRO A 99 -0.78 -2.54 -7.96
C PRO A 99 0.71 -2.51 -7.65
N ILE A 100 1.29 -3.63 -7.19
CA ILE A 100 2.72 -3.70 -6.86
C ILE A 100 3.57 -3.66 -8.13
N ASP A 101 3.15 -4.36 -9.18
CA ASP A 101 3.84 -4.32 -10.47
C ASP A 101 3.74 -2.91 -11.09
N TYR A 102 2.59 -2.24 -10.96
CA TYR A 102 2.42 -0.87 -11.46
C TYR A 102 3.28 0.13 -10.72
N LEU A 103 3.37 0.03 -9.40
CA LEU A 103 4.30 0.83 -8.59
C LEU A 103 5.74 0.61 -9.04
N TRP A 104 6.14 -0.64 -9.21
CA TRP A 104 7.51 -1.00 -9.59
C TRP A 104 7.90 -0.46 -10.97
N GLU A 105 7.05 -0.64 -11.97
CA GLU A 105 7.30 -0.20 -13.34
C GLU A 105 7.22 1.32 -13.49
N SER A 106 6.18 1.95 -12.91
CA SER A 106 5.95 3.39 -13.08
C SER A 106 7.04 4.25 -12.42
N GLN A 107 7.59 3.79 -11.29
CA GLN A 107 8.62 4.51 -10.55
C GLN A 107 10.04 4.02 -10.89
N ASN A 108 10.18 3.07 -11.83
CA ASN A 108 11.44 2.46 -12.22
C ASN A 108 12.27 1.98 -11.02
N LEU A 109 11.62 1.26 -10.09
CA LEU A 109 12.21 0.91 -8.79
C LEU A 109 13.45 0.00 -8.90
N ALA A 110 13.64 -0.65 -10.05
CA ALA A 110 14.82 -1.48 -10.33
C ALA A 110 16.13 -0.67 -10.44
N SER A 111 16.06 0.62 -10.76
CA SER A 111 17.25 1.44 -11.08
C SER A 111 17.34 2.73 -10.26
N ILE A 112 16.52 2.86 -9.21
CA ILE A 112 16.45 4.06 -8.36
C ILE A 112 17.23 3.85 -7.05
N GLU A 113 17.45 4.93 -6.31
CA GLU A 113 18.07 4.87 -5.00
C GLU A 113 17.28 3.99 -4.02
N GLU A 114 17.98 3.19 -3.22
CA GLU A 114 17.38 2.25 -2.26
C GLU A 114 16.38 2.95 -1.32
N SER A 115 16.67 4.16 -0.85
CA SER A 115 15.76 4.89 0.05
C SER A 115 14.39 5.18 -0.58
N VAL A 116 14.32 5.32 -1.90
CA VAL A 116 13.05 5.50 -2.62
C VAL A 116 12.29 4.18 -2.73
N VAL A 117 13.00 3.06 -2.94
CA VAL A 117 12.41 1.72 -2.90
C VAL A 117 11.84 1.43 -1.51
N CYS A 118 12.58 1.76 -0.44
CA CYS A 118 12.16 1.62 0.94
C CYS A 118 10.87 2.41 1.23
N GLY A 119 10.81 3.68 0.82
CA GLY A 119 9.62 4.51 1.04
C GLY A 119 8.38 3.97 0.33
N TRP A 120 8.52 3.59 -0.94
CA TRP A 120 7.43 2.99 -1.72
C TRP A 120 6.98 1.64 -1.18
N LEU A 121 7.90 0.81 -0.67
CA LEU A 121 7.50 -0.45 -0.04
C LEU A 121 6.73 -0.23 1.26
N MET A 122 7.13 0.72 2.12
CA MET A 122 6.33 1.03 3.31
C MET A 122 4.91 1.46 2.93
N GLU A 123 4.78 2.37 1.97
CA GLU A 123 3.46 2.87 1.55
C GLU A 123 2.55 1.76 0.99
N ILE A 124 3.08 0.88 0.12
CA ILE A 124 2.24 -0.16 -0.48
C ILE A 124 1.93 -1.31 0.49
N ILE A 125 2.86 -1.66 1.39
CA ILE A 125 2.62 -2.67 2.44
C ILE A 125 1.49 -2.20 3.33
N GLU A 126 1.57 -0.97 3.86
CA GLU A 126 0.53 -0.42 4.73
C GLU A 126 -0.81 -0.33 3.98
N THR A 127 -0.80 0.25 2.77
CA THR A 127 -2.01 0.39 1.96
C THR A 127 -2.75 -0.94 1.77
N ILE A 128 -2.04 -1.98 1.32
CA ILE A 128 -2.63 -3.29 1.09
C ILE A 128 -3.16 -3.87 2.40
N THR A 129 -2.36 -3.78 3.47
CA THR A 129 -2.71 -4.31 4.79
C THR A 129 -3.99 -3.64 5.32
N VAL A 130 -4.08 -2.31 5.26
CA VAL A 130 -5.25 -1.55 5.72
C VAL A 130 -6.49 -1.86 4.89
N ILE A 131 -6.37 -2.01 3.57
CA ILE A 131 -7.49 -2.37 2.71
C ILE A 131 -8.00 -3.77 3.05
N ILE A 132 -7.10 -4.73 3.26
CA ILE A 132 -7.45 -6.11 3.67
C ILE A 132 -8.12 -6.08 5.05
N HIS A 133 -7.53 -5.37 6.01
CA HIS A 133 -8.09 -5.19 7.36
C HIS A 133 -9.54 -4.74 7.30
N ASN A 134 -9.79 -3.63 6.60
CA ASN A 134 -11.11 -3.02 6.47
C ASN A 134 -12.15 -3.92 5.78
N LYS A 135 -11.70 -4.90 4.98
CA LYS A 135 -12.56 -5.85 4.26
C LYS A 135 -12.78 -7.15 5.01
N THR A 136 -11.89 -7.54 5.92
CA THR A 136 -11.88 -8.86 6.56
C THR A 136 -12.27 -8.85 8.03
N ILE A 137 -12.04 -7.74 8.75
CA ILE A 137 -12.28 -7.66 10.18
C ILE A 137 -13.65 -7.04 10.46
N ASN A 138 -14.39 -7.65 11.41
CA ASN A 138 -15.69 -7.16 11.85
C ASN A 138 -15.50 -5.89 12.71
N ARG A 139 -16.25 -4.83 12.37
CA ARG A 139 -16.09 -3.49 12.96
C ARG A 139 -16.52 -3.37 14.42
N GLU A 140 -17.24 -4.36 14.96
CA GLU A 140 -17.82 -4.27 16.30
C GLU A 140 -16.76 -4.29 17.43
N ASP A 141 -15.53 -4.75 17.16
CA ASP A 141 -14.41 -4.78 18.13
C ASP A 141 -13.06 -4.33 17.48
N ASP A 142 -13.11 -3.43 16.49
CA ASP A 142 -11.93 -3.08 15.68
C ASP A 142 -11.02 -2.04 16.35
N LEU A 143 -10.06 -2.53 17.15
CA LEU A 143 -9.02 -1.72 17.81
C LEU A 143 -8.10 -0.96 16.82
N PHE A 144 -8.07 -1.34 15.54
CA PHE A 144 -7.22 -0.69 14.54
C PHE A 144 -7.60 0.77 14.30
N HIS A 145 -8.87 1.16 14.46
CA HIS A 145 -9.26 2.57 14.34
C HIS A 145 -9.25 3.30 15.68
N GLU A 146 -9.41 2.58 16.80
CA GLU A 146 -9.36 3.17 18.14
C GLU A 146 -7.96 3.63 18.54
N ASP A 147 -6.94 2.83 18.21
CA ASP A 147 -5.54 3.14 18.52
C ASP A 147 -4.86 4.02 17.45
N ALA A 148 -5.61 4.54 16.48
CA ALA A 148 -5.07 5.41 15.44
C ALA A 148 -4.90 6.83 15.99
N THR A 149 -3.75 7.44 15.75
CA THR A 149 -3.51 8.84 16.09
C THR A 149 -3.91 9.72 14.90
N ASP A 150 -4.35 10.95 15.17
CA ASP A 150 -4.60 11.96 14.12
C ASP A 150 -3.28 12.58 13.57
N GLU A 151 -2.13 12.00 13.91
CA GLU A 151 -0.81 12.51 13.55
C GLU A 151 -0.36 11.87 12.22
N TYR A 152 0.04 12.71 11.27
CA TYR A 152 0.55 12.23 9.99
C TYR A 152 2.03 11.86 10.14
N ALA A 153 2.45 10.77 9.51
CA ALA A 153 3.87 10.41 9.45
C ALA A 153 4.71 11.55 8.85
N GLU A 154 5.67 12.05 9.61
CA GLU A 154 6.62 13.08 9.17
C GLU A 154 7.93 12.46 8.69
N THR A 155 8.26 11.27 9.19
CA THR A 155 9.50 10.57 8.90
C THR A 155 9.28 9.11 8.49
N PHE A 156 10.35 8.49 7.98
CA PHE A 156 10.36 7.05 7.71
C PHE A 156 10.18 6.22 8.98
N GLU A 157 10.62 6.71 10.14
CA GLU A 157 10.37 6.06 11.43
C GLU A 157 8.88 5.99 11.75
N ASP A 158 8.19 7.12 11.65
CA ASP A 158 6.75 7.20 11.95
C ASP A 158 5.98 6.25 11.05
N LYS A 159 6.23 6.33 9.73
CA LYS A 159 5.58 5.44 8.76
C LYS A 159 5.91 3.97 8.98
N TYR A 160 7.15 3.65 9.37
CA TYR A 160 7.51 2.27 9.68
C TYR A 160 6.66 1.73 10.83
N TYR A 161 6.48 2.51 11.90
CA TYR A 161 5.63 2.10 13.02
C TYR A 161 4.16 2.02 12.64
N ASP A 162 3.63 2.93 11.82
CA ASP A 162 2.27 2.85 11.27
C ASP A 162 2.06 1.55 10.46
N THR A 163 3.04 1.22 9.62
CA THR A 163 3.00 -0.02 8.82
C THR A 163 3.07 -1.27 9.71
N VAL A 164 3.96 -1.28 10.71
CA VAL A 164 4.09 -2.37 11.68
C VAL A 164 2.80 -2.53 12.48
N ARG A 165 2.16 -1.42 12.86
CA ARG A 165 0.87 -1.39 13.56
C ARG A 165 -0.23 -1.99 12.69
N ALA A 166 -0.34 -1.58 11.43
CA ALA A 166 -1.30 -2.18 10.48
C ALA A 166 -1.11 -3.70 10.37
N LEU A 167 0.13 -4.16 10.16
CA LEU A 167 0.45 -5.59 10.10
C LEU A 167 0.06 -6.34 11.38
N TYR A 168 0.24 -5.72 12.54
CA TYR A 168 -0.12 -6.33 13.81
C TYR A 168 -1.64 -6.54 13.94
N TYR A 169 -2.45 -5.50 13.74
CA TYR A 169 -3.91 -5.61 13.90
C TYR A 169 -4.56 -6.46 12.83
N THR A 170 -4.02 -6.51 11.61
CA THR A 170 -4.59 -7.35 10.54
C THR A 170 -4.27 -8.83 10.72
N TYR A 171 -3.07 -9.17 11.23
CA TYR A 171 -2.58 -10.55 11.14
C TYR A 171 -2.27 -11.23 12.48
N CYS A 172 -2.23 -10.49 13.58
CA CYS A 172 -1.82 -11.02 14.88
C CYS A 172 -2.94 -11.00 15.94
N VAL A 173 -3.95 -10.15 15.77
CA VAL A 173 -5.14 -10.03 16.62
C VAL A 173 -6.28 -10.85 16.02
#